data_AF-A0A3B8YK81-F1
#
_entry.id   AF-A0A3B8YK81-F1
#
_cell.length_a   1.000
_cell.length_b   1.000
_cell.length_c   1.000
_cell.angle_alpha   90.00
_cell.angle_beta   90.00
_cell.angle_gamma   90.00
#
_symmetry.space_group_name_H-M   'P 1'
#
loop_
_entity.id
_entity.type
_entity.pdbx_description
1 polymer ?
#
loop_
_entity_poly.entity_id
_entity_poly.type
_entity_poly.pdbx_seq_one_letter_code
_entity_poly.pdbx_strand_id
1 'polypeptide(L)'
;INKLTGRNMLLWEGACHVHEQFSLEKILELKKEYPQALLLAHPECRKYILEIADHVGSTSSIIAFARNSGYKQFIVATESGILHQMQKDNPDKEFIPAPPEDSTCACNDCFYMKMNTLEKLYLCLKNERPEIFVEEEVRLKAVKPIERMLEISAKYGL
;
A
#
# COMPACT_ATOMS: atom_id res chain seq x y z
N ILE A 1 10.93 0.93 -11.74
CA ILE A 1 11.79 2.13 -11.92
C ILE A 1 12.53 2.13 -13.26
N ASN A 2 13.35 1.11 -13.58
CA ASN A 2 14.09 1.04 -14.86
C ASN A 2 13.14 1.15 -16.08
N LYS A 3 11.99 0.45 -16.07
CA LYS A 3 10.95 0.54 -17.12
C LYS A 3 10.42 1.96 -17.36
N LEU A 4 10.25 2.77 -16.29
CA LEU A 4 9.69 4.11 -16.39
C LEU A 4 10.74 5.18 -16.72
N THR A 5 11.94 5.02 -16.18
CA THR A 5 12.99 6.05 -16.27
C THR A 5 14.02 5.79 -17.35
N GLY A 6 14.08 4.56 -17.89
CA GLY A 6 15.12 4.11 -18.81
C GLY A 6 16.51 3.96 -18.17
N ARG A 7 16.63 4.13 -16.85
CA ARG A 7 17.92 4.07 -16.14
C ARG A 7 18.28 2.63 -15.77
N ASN A 8 19.56 2.31 -15.83
CA ASN A 8 20.09 1.03 -15.34
C ASN A 8 20.45 1.15 -13.85
N MET A 9 19.48 0.90 -12.98
CA MET A 9 19.72 0.87 -11.52
C MET A 9 20.07 -0.53 -11.04
N LEU A 10 21.02 -0.63 -10.11
CA LEU A 10 21.24 -1.83 -9.30
C LEU A 10 20.03 -2.01 -8.37
N LEU A 11 19.34 -3.15 -8.48
CA LEU A 11 18.17 -3.48 -7.68
C LEU A 11 18.51 -4.66 -6.76
N TRP A 12 18.08 -4.55 -5.51
CA TRP A 12 18.13 -5.65 -4.55
C TRP A 12 16.86 -6.50 -4.70
N GLU A 13 16.98 -7.82 -4.54
CA GLU A 13 15.85 -8.75 -4.58
C GLU A 13 15.05 -8.71 -3.26
N GLY A 14 14.40 -7.57 -3.02
CA GLY A 14 13.50 -7.36 -1.89
C GLY A 14 12.04 -7.30 -2.34
N ALA A 15 11.15 -7.93 -1.58
CA ALA A 15 9.71 -7.92 -1.83
C ALA A 15 8.93 -7.80 -0.51
N CYS A 16 7.69 -7.29 -0.61
CA CYS A 16 6.77 -7.27 0.52
C CYS A 16 5.94 -8.56 0.53
N HIS A 17 6.06 -9.34 1.59
CA HIS A 17 5.31 -10.59 1.77
C HIS A 17 3.79 -10.42 1.61
N VAL A 18 3.23 -9.24 1.90
CA VAL A 18 1.81 -8.95 1.72
C VAL A 18 1.48 -8.76 0.24
N HIS A 19 2.23 -7.91 -0.48
CA HIS A 19 1.92 -7.57 -1.88
C HIS A 19 2.35 -8.65 -2.88
N GLU A 20 3.11 -9.66 -2.44
CA GLU A 20 3.41 -10.85 -3.24
C GLU A 20 2.29 -11.90 -3.26
N GLN A 21 1.35 -11.83 -2.32
CA GLN A 21 0.37 -12.88 -2.12
C GLN A 21 -0.84 -12.80 -3.05
N PHE A 22 -1.04 -11.74 -3.83
CA PHE A 22 -2.26 -11.59 -4.65
C PHE A 22 -2.36 -12.60 -5.81
N SER A 23 -3.47 -13.32 -5.88
CA SER A 23 -3.76 -14.26 -6.98
C SER A 23 -4.34 -13.55 -8.20
N LEU A 24 -3.70 -13.74 -9.34
CA LEU A 24 -4.20 -13.23 -10.62
C LEU A 24 -5.54 -13.88 -10.98
N GLU A 25 -5.63 -15.20 -10.84
CA GLU A 25 -6.80 -15.99 -11.22
C GLU A 25 -8.05 -15.51 -10.48
N LYS A 26 -7.94 -15.37 -9.14
CA LYS A 26 -9.05 -14.93 -8.31
C LYS A 26 -9.42 -13.45 -8.56
N ILE A 27 -8.44 -12.59 -8.85
CA ILE A 27 -8.73 -11.20 -9.26
C ILE A 27 -9.48 -11.18 -10.60
N LEU A 28 -9.12 -12.04 -11.54
CA LEU A 28 -9.85 -12.16 -12.82
C LEU A 28 -11.26 -12.72 -12.62
N GLU A 29 -11.48 -13.62 -11.66
CA GLU A 29 -12.81 -14.07 -11.25
C GLU A 29 -13.63 -12.92 -10.65
N LEU A 30 -13.05 -12.13 -9.75
CA LEU A 30 -13.69 -10.93 -9.21
C LEU A 30 -14.03 -9.91 -10.31
N LYS A 31 -13.15 -9.72 -11.31
CA LYS A 31 -13.48 -8.85 -12.47
C LYS A 31 -14.64 -9.40 -13.30
N LYS A 32 -14.93 -10.71 -13.28
CA LYS A 32 -16.13 -11.27 -13.92
C LYS A 32 -17.40 -11.05 -13.09
N GLU A 33 -17.29 -11.16 -11.77
CA GLU A 33 -18.40 -10.91 -10.83
C GLU A 33 -18.76 -9.41 -10.74
N TYR A 34 -17.73 -8.56 -10.76
CA TYR A 34 -17.83 -7.10 -10.70
C TYR A 34 -17.26 -6.47 -11.99
N PRO A 35 -17.97 -6.58 -13.13
CA PRO A 35 -17.45 -6.14 -14.44
C PRO A 35 -17.22 -4.63 -14.55
N GLN A 36 -17.77 -3.83 -13.65
CA GLN A 36 -17.53 -2.38 -13.59
C GLN A 36 -16.49 -1.98 -12.53
N ALA A 37 -15.94 -2.93 -11.78
CA ALA A 37 -14.96 -2.62 -10.75
C ALA A 37 -13.58 -2.32 -11.35
N LEU A 38 -12.99 -1.20 -10.92
CA LEU A 38 -11.61 -0.87 -11.27
C LEU A 38 -10.63 -1.54 -10.29
N LEU A 39 -9.53 -2.09 -10.81
CA LEU A 39 -8.46 -2.65 -10.01
C LEU A 39 -7.44 -1.56 -9.64
N LEU A 40 -7.32 -1.26 -8.36
CA LEU A 40 -6.35 -0.34 -7.79
C LEU A 40 -5.23 -1.14 -7.12
N ALA A 41 -3.98 -0.99 -7.55
CA ALA A 41 -2.86 -1.79 -7.05
C ALA A 41 -1.72 -0.93 -6.49
N HIS A 42 -1.07 -1.44 -5.44
CA HIS A 42 0.17 -0.86 -4.94
C HIS A 42 1.36 -1.24 -5.85
N PRO A 43 2.34 -0.35 -6.09
CA PRO A 43 3.51 -0.66 -6.94
C PRO A 43 4.40 -1.79 -6.42
N GLU A 44 4.22 -2.23 -5.16
CA GLU A 44 4.91 -3.42 -4.60
C GLU A 44 4.30 -4.75 -5.07
N CYS A 45 3.13 -4.73 -5.71
CA CYS A 45 2.53 -5.93 -6.26
C CYS A 45 3.38 -6.52 -7.40
N ARG A 46 3.22 -7.82 -7.62
CA ARG A 46 3.88 -8.52 -8.73
C ARG A 46 3.48 -7.95 -10.09
N LYS A 47 4.41 -8.03 -11.05
CA LYS A 47 4.28 -7.44 -12.39
C LYS A 47 2.96 -7.79 -13.09
N TYR A 48 2.52 -9.05 -13.00
CA TYR A 48 1.29 -9.49 -13.64
C TYR A 48 0.03 -8.82 -13.08
N ILE A 49 0.01 -8.44 -11.79
CA ILE A 49 -1.07 -7.64 -11.19
C ILE A 49 -1.00 -6.21 -11.70
N LEU A 50 0.19 -5.61 -11.73
CA LEU A 50 0.40 -4.24 -12.18
C LEU A 50 0.00 -4.05 -13.66
N GLU A 51 0.15 -5.08 -14.50
CA GLU A 51 -0.21 -5.03 -15.92
C GLU A 51 -1.72 -5.02 -16.18
N ILE A 52 -2.52 -5.55 -15.25
CA ILE A 52 -3.99 -5.58 -15.38
C ILE A 52 -4.70 -4.54 -14.49
N ALA A 53 -3.94 -3.76 -13.72
CA ALA A 53 -4.43 -2.74 -12.82
C ALA A 53 -4.86 -1.49 -13.60
N ASP A 54 -6.01 -0.95 -13.23
CA ASP A 54 -6.59 0.27 -13.81
C ASP A 54 -5.92 1.52 -13.21
N HIS A 55 -5.38 1.42 -11.99
CA HIS A 55 -4.56 2.45 -11.37
C HIS A 55 -3.46 1.83 -10.51
N VAL A 56 -2.24 2.35 -10.60
CA VAL A 56 -1.08 1.93 -9.79
C VAL A 56 -0.54 3.12 -9.01
N GLY A 57 -0.46 3.01 -7.69
CA GLY A 57 0.03 4.10 -6.86
C GLY A 57 0.21 3.75 -5.38
N SER A 58 0.78 4.69 -4.62
CA SER A 58 0.83 4.59 -3.15
C SER A 58 -0.58 4.53 -2.54
N THR A 59 -0.68 4.15 -1.27
CA THR A 59 -1.95 4.17 -0.53
C THR A 59 -2.69 5.50 -0.65
N SER A 60 -1.99 6.62 -0.50
CA SER A 60 -2.59 7.96 -0.66
C SER A 60 -3.08 8.22 -2.08
N SER A 61 -2.34 7.75 -3.09
CA SER A 61 -2.76 7.84 -4.51
C SER A 61 -3.99 6.98 -4.80
N ILE A 62 -4.06 5.77 -4.25
CA ILE A 62 -5.22 4.87 -4.37
C ILE A 62 -6.47 5.51 -3.73
N ILE A 63 -6.35 6.05 -2.51
CA ILE A 63 -7.45 6.73 -1.81
C ILE A 63 -7.92 7.96 -2.61
N ALA A 64 -6.98 8.77 -3.11
CA ALA A 64 -7.29 9.96 -3.89
C ALA A 64 -7.97 9.61 -5.23
N PHE A 65 -7.49 8.56 -5.92
CA PHE A 65 -8.10 8.06 -7.15
C PHE A 65 -9.53 7.58 -6.89
N ALA A 66 -9.73 6.75 -5.86
CA ALA A 66 -11.05 6.28 -5.47
C ALA A 66 -11.99 7.44 -5.14
N ARG A 67 -11.52 8.48 -4.44
CA ARG A 67 -12.31 9.69 -4.13
C ARG A 67 -12.76 10.45 -5.38
N ASN A 68 -11.83 10.69 -6.31
CA ASN A 68 -12.08 11.51 -7.50
C ASN A 68 -12.73 10.73 -8.66
N SER A 69 -12.74 9.40 -8.59
CA SER A 69 -13.35 8.56 -9.61
C SER A 69 -14.88 8.57 -9.54
N GLY A 70 -15.53 8.57 -10.71
CA GLY A 70 -16.99 8.42 -10.83
C GLY A 70 -17.48 6.97 -10.68
N TYR A 71 -16.57 6.00 -10.65
CA TYR A 71 -16.90 4.58 -10.49
C TYR A 71 -17.35 4.28 -9.06
N LYS A 72 -18.17 3.24 -8.91
CA LYS A 72 -18.76 2.83 -7.63
C LYS A 72 -18.10 1.62 -7.00
N GLN A 73 -17.41 0.79 -7.79
CA GLN A 73 -16.84 -0.47 -7.34
C GLN A 73 -15.34 -0.48 -7.62
N PHE A 74 -14.56 -0.94 -6.65
CA PHE A 74 -13.11 -0.99 -6.75
C PHE A 74 -12.58 -2.28 -6.12
N ILE A 75 -11.75 -3.01 -6.87
CA ILE A 75 -10.94 -4.11 -6.32
C ILE A 75 -9.61 -3.50 -5.89
N VAL A 76 -9.21 -3.73 -4.64
CA VAL A 76 -8.05 -3.07 -4.04
C VAL A 76 -6.98 -4.09 -3.69
N ALA A 77 -5.86 -4.05 -4.42
CA ALA A 77 -4.68 -4.89 -4.23
C ALA A 77 -3.61 -4.15 -3.43
N THR A 78 -3.85 -4.03 -2.12
CA THR A 78 -2.90 -3.56 -1.10
C THR A 78 -3.31 -4.09 0.28
N GLU A 79 -2.69 -3.59 1.35
CA GLU A 79 -3.05 -3.96 2.73
C GLU A 79 -4.51 -3.59 3.07
N SER A 80 -5.24 -4.50 3.71
CA SER A 80 -6.70 -4.40 3.90
C SER A 80 -7.15 -3.24 4.80
N GLY A 81 -6.27 -2.77 5.69
CA GLY A 81 -6.56 -1.68 6.63
C GLY A 81 -6.92 -0.37 5.96
N ILE A 82 -6.49 -0.16 4.71
CA ILE A 82 -6.84 1.05 3.96
C ILE A 82 -8.32 1.08 3.58
N LEU A 83 -8.98 -0.09 3.45
CA LEU A 83 -10.38 -0.20 3.04
C LEU A 83 -11.30 0.53 4.01
N HIS A 84 -10.98 0.49 5.31
CA HIS A 84 -11.72 1.23 6.32
C HIS A 84 -11.70 2.74 6.04
N GLN A 85 -10.53 3.30 5.72
CA GLN A 85 -10.40 4.72 5.39
C GLN A 85 -11.10 5.05 4.05
N MET A 86 -10.98 4.17 3.05
CA MET A 86 -11.64 4.34 1.76
C MET A 86 -13.17 4.38 1.90
N GLN A 87 -13.73 3.47 2.69
CA GLN A 87 -15.17 3.41 2.98
C GLN A 87 -15.64 4.64 3.76
N LYS A 88 -14.85 5.11 4.73
CA LYS A 88 -15.16 6.33 5.50
C LYS A 88 -15.19 7.57 4.60
N ASP A 89 -14.26 7.67 3.65
CA ASP A 89 -14.19 8.79 2.72
C ASP A 89 -15.26 8.72 1.62
N ASN A 90 -15.75 7.51 1.30
CA ASN A 90 -16.69 7.27 0.21
C ASN A 90 -17.74 6.22 0.61
N PRO A 91 -18.73 6.58 1.45
CA PRO A 91 -19.69 5.62 1.97
C PRO A 91 -20.57 4.98 0.88
N ASP A 92 -20.77 5.68 -0.25
CA ASP A 92 -21.59 5.20 -1.38
C ASP A 92 -20.81 4.36 -2.40
N LYS A 93 -19.54 4.02 -2.11
CA LYS A 93 -18.69 3.20 -2.96
C LYS A 93 -18.42 1.86 -2.27
N GLU A 94 -18.21 0.84 -3.08
CA GLU A 94 -17.92 -0.52 -2.66
C GLU A 94 -16.44 -0.82 -2.91
N PHE A 95 -15.75 -1.27 -1.86
CA PHE A 95 -14.32 -1.60 -1.89
C PHE A 95 -14.13 -3.09 -1.59
N ILE A 96 -13.63 -3.81 -2.58
CA ILE A 96 -13.47 -5.27 -2.56
C ILE A 96 -11.98 -5.58 -2.35
N PRO A 97 -11.59 -6.29 -1.28
CA PRO A 97 -10.19 -6.70 -1.09
C PRO A 97 -9.78 -7.67 -2.20
N ALA A 98 -8.62 -7.45 -2.81
CA ALA A 98 -8.04 -8.42 -3.72
C ALA A 98 -7.61 -9.69 -2.93
N PRO A 99 -7.95 -10.90 -3.37
CA PRO A 99 -7.71 -12.12 -2.60
C PRO A 99 -6.25 -12.61 -2.70
N PRO A 100 -5.69 -13.20 -1.63
CA PRO A 100 -4.41 -13.88 -1.70
C PRO A 100 -4.48 -15.23 -2.44
N GLU A 101 -3.32 -15.77 -2.83
CA GLU A 101 -3.13 -17.11 -3.40
C GLU A 101 -3.58 -18.18 -2.39
N ASP A 102 -3.10 -18.09 -1.14
CA ASP A 102 -3.48 -19.01 -0.07
C ASP A 102 -4.87 -18.68 0.50
N SER A 103 -5.86 -19.47 0.09
CA SER A 103 -7.30 -19.28 0.30
C SER A 103 -7.80 -19.46 1.75
N THR A 104 -6.96 -19.40 2.78
CA THR A 104 -7.37 -19.70 4.17
C THR A 104 -7.93 -18.49 4.91
N CYS A 105 -7.57 -17.27 4.52
CA CYS A 105 -8.27 -16.05 4.92
C CYS A 105 -8.07 -14.94 3.89
N ALA A 106 -9.07 -14.08 3.67
CA ALA A 106 -9.02 -12.95 2.74
C ALA A 106 -8.20 -11.76 3.30
N CYS A 107 -7.17 -12.03 4.08
CA CYS A 107 -6.48 -11.02 4.87
C CYS A 107 -5.06 -10.84 4.33
N ASN A 108 -4.88 -9.91 3.40
CA ASN A 108 -3.56 -9.36 3.05
C ASN A 108 -3.14 -8.36 4.15
N ASP A 109 -3.21 -8.81 5.40
CA ASP A 109 -2.94 -8.01 6.57
C ASP A 109 -1.45 -8.09 6.85
N CYS A 110 -0.80 -6.93 6.97
CA CYS A 110 0.56 -6.91 7.46
C CYS A 110 0.55 -7.24 8.95
N PHE A 111 0.98 -8.45 9.32
CA PHE A 111 1.06 -8.91 10.70
C PHE A 111 1.75 -7.88 11.62
N TYR A 112 2.86 -7.32 11.15
CA TYR A 112 3.64 -6.32 11.90
C TYR A 112 2.88 -5.01 12.12
N MET A 113 2.04 -4.58 11.17
CA MET A 113 1.18 -3.40 11.37
C MET A 113 0.12 -3.67 12.43
N LYS A 114 -0.48 -4.86 12.43
CA LYS A 114 -1.52 -5.26 13.40
C LYS A 114 -0.98 -5.56 14.80
N MET A 115 0.35 -5.56 15.00
CA MET A 115 0.94 -5.65 16.34
C MET A 115 0.60 -4.45 17.22
N ASN A 116 0.18 -3.32 16.64
CA ASN A 116 -0.29 -2.14 17.35
C ASN A 116 -1.76 -2.33 17.77
N THR A 117 -2.02 -2.34 19.07
CA THR A 117 -3.37 -2.49 19.65
C THR A 117 -3.74 -1.27 20.49
N LEU A 118 -5.03 -1.05 20.75
CA LEU A 118 -5.49 0.04 21.62
C LEU A 118 -4.90 -0.04 23.02
N GLU A 119 -4.74 -1.24 23.57
CA GLU A 119 -4.09 -1.47 24.86
C GLU A 119 -2.62 -1.04 24.83
N LYS A 120 -1.87 -1.46 23.80
CA LYS A 120 -0.46 -1.06 23.66
C LYS A 120 -0.31 0.43 23.45
N LEU A 121 -1.22 1.07 22.71
CA LEU A 121 -1.24 2.52 22.54
C LEU A 121 -1.48 3.23 23.88
N TYR A 122 -2.45 2.76 24.66
CA TYR A 122 -2.70 3.28 26.02
C TYR A 122 -1.46 3.13 26.92
N LEU A 123 -0.85 1.95 26.94
CA LEU A 123 0.36 1.68 27.74
C LEU A 123 1.55 2.51 27.27
N CYS A 124 1.68 2.75 25.96
CA CYS A 124 2.72 3.59 25.39
C CYS A 124 2.58 5.04 25.86
N LEU A 125 1.37 5.60 25.78
CA LEU A 125 1.08 6.95 26.25
C LEU A 125 1.23 7.09 27.77
N LYS A 126 0.80 6.08 28.53
CA LYS A 126 0.87 6.08 29.99
C LYS A 126 2.30 6.00 30.52
N ASN A 127 3.13 5.18 29.88
CA ASN A 127 4.47 4.86 30.38
C ASN A 127 5.59 5.56 29.59
N GLU A 128 5.24 6.29 28.53
CA GLU A 128 6.17 6.93 27.58
C GLU A 128 7.22 5.95 27.02
N ARG A 129 6.79 4.72 26.70
CA ARG A 129 7.65 3.62 26.24
C ARG A 129 6.99 2.75 25.17
N PRO A 130 7.76 2.13 24.25
CA PRO A 130 9.22 2.11 24.20
C PRO A 130 9.81 3.39 23.59
N GLU A 131 10.97 3.79 24.10
CA GLU A 131 11.82 4.78 23.44
C GLU A 131 12.51 4.12 22.23
N ILE A 132 12.52 4.81 21.09
CA ILE A 132 13.25 4.37 19.90
C ILE A 132 14.59 5.10 19.88
N PHE A 133 15.66 4.39 20.24
CA PHE A 133 17.01 4.90 20.18
C PHE A 133 17.66 4.59 18.82
N VAL A 134 18.31 5.59 18.24
CA VAL A 134 19.13 5.46 17.02
C VAL A 134 20.48 6.09 17.31
N GLU A 135 21.57 5.36 17.05
CA GLU A 135 22.92 5.88 17.26
C GLU A 135 23.17 7.15 16.45
N GLU A 136 23.81 8.15 17.06
CA GLU A 136 23.94 9.49 16.46
C GLU A 136 24.69 9.47 15.12
N GLU A 137 25.72 8.61 14.99
CA GLU A 137 26.44 8.46 13.73
C GLU A 137 25.52 7.93 12.61
N VAL A 138 24.65 6.97 12.94
CA VAL A 138 23.66 6.43 12.00
C VAL A 138 22.62 7.48 11.66
N ARG A 139 22.08 8.19 12.66
CA ARG A 139 21.08 9.26 12.48
C ARG A 139 21.60 10.37 11.56
N LEU A 140 22.82 10.85 11.79
CA LEU A 140 23.47 11.89 10.98
C LEU A 140 23.65 11.49 9.51
N LYS A 141 23.90 10.21 9.24
CA LYS A 141 24.02 9.69 7.86
C LYS A 141 22.65 9.47 7.23
N ALA A 142 21.68 8.94 7.99
CA ALA A 142 20.34 8.62 7.52
C ALA A 142 19.47 9.85 7.21
N VAL A 143 19.67 10.96 7.94
CA VAL A 143 18.86 12.19 7.74
C VAL A 143 19.14 12.87 6.39
N LYS A 144 20.40 12.82 5.91
CA LYS A 144 20.82 13.47 4.67
C LYS A 144 20.01 13.05 3.43
N PRO A 145 19.85 11.74 3.10
CA PRO A 145 19.02 11.34 1.97
C PRO A 145 17.53 11.64 2.16
N ILE A 146 17.03 11.64 3.40
CA ILE A 146 15.62 11.98 3.70
C ILE A 146 15.35 13.45 3.41
N GLU A 147 16.18 14.37 3.94
CA GLU A 147 16.07 15.79 3.66
C GLU A 147 16.18 16.06 2.17
N ARG A 148 17.14 15.42 1.49
CA ARG A 148 17.31 15.58 0.05
C ARG A 148 16.10 15.09 -0.74
N MET A 149 15.47 14.00 -0.33
CA MET A 149 14.23 13.50 -0.93
C MET A 149 13.10 14.52 -0.77
N LEU A 150 12.91 15.07 0.44
CA LEU A 150 11.88 16.06 0.73
C LEU A 150 12.06 17.37 -0.04
N GLU A 151 13.30 17.87 -0.15
CA GLU A 151 13.64 19.04 -0.96
C GLU A 151 13.27 18.86 -2.43
N ILE A 152 13.58 17.68 -2.99
CA ILE A 152 13.26 17.37 -4.38
C ILE A 152 11.74 17.29 -4.57
N SER A 153 11.02 16.61 -3.67
CA SER A 153 9.55 16.53 -3.75
C SER A 153 8.90 17.91 -3.67
N ALA A 154 9.35 18.77 -2.74
CA ALA A 154 8.85 20.13 -2.59
C ALA A 154 9.13 21.00 -3.83
N LYS A 155 10.33 20.87 -4.43
CA LYS A 155 10.70 21.64 -5.63
C LYS A 155 9.86 21.29 -6.85
N TYR A 156 9.45 20.02 -6.99
CA TYR A 156 8.73 19.53 -8.17
C TYR A 156 7.23 19.29 -7.93
N GLY A 157 6.72 19.55 -6.73
CA GLY A 157 5.30 19.38 -6.39
C GLY A 157 4.84 17.92 -6.43
N LEU A 158 5.72 17.00 -6.02
CA LEU A 158 5.47 15.55 -5.98
C LEU A 158 4.84 15.11 -4.66
#